data_AF-A0A2A3JTW5-F1
#
_entry.id   AF-A0A2A3JTW5-F1
#
_cell.length_a   1.000
_cell.length_b   1.000
_cell.length_c   1.000
_cell.angle_alpha   90.00
_cell.angle_beta   90.00
_cell.angle_gamma   90.00
#
_symmetry.space_group_name_H-M   'P 1'
#
loop_
_entity.id
_entity.type
_entity.pdbx_description
1 polymer ?
#
loop_
_entity_poly.entity_id
_entity_poly.type
_entity_poly.pdbx_seq_one_letter_code
_entity_poly.pdbx_strand_id
1 'polypeptide(L)'
;MKVFFGAALAAVVTVCLPGPAAAQEAERAVLKALLSGDTRNVEVTEEFARAVPEAQLDGLLETLRAQIGPVEEIELEGGSGILRSATYQVPVKITLDPAGRIAGLRLGAPSRWSPTCARRLQDWLDWAPRSPGW
;
A
#
# COMPACT_ATOMS: atom_id res chain seq x y z
N MET A 1 27.14 60.95 9.84
CA MET A 1 26.92 59.75 10.68
C MET A 1 25.89 58.86 9.98
N LYS A 2 26.18 57.55 9.94
CA LYS A 2 25.39 56.46 9.32
C LYS A 2 24.03 56.29 10.01
N VAL A 3 23.00 55.92 9.24
CA VAL A 3 22.00 54.91 9.65
C VAL A 3 21.50 54.19 8.39
N PHE A 4 21.87 52.91 8.25
CA PHE A 4 21.38 52.00 7.22
C PHE A 4 20.11 51.33 7.77
N PHE A 5 18.94 51.65 7.21
CA PHE A 5 17.71 50.94 7.50
C PHE A 5 17.69 49.64 6.68
N GLY A 6 18.05 48.54 7.34
CA GLY A 6 17.96 47.19 6.78
C GLY A 6 16.51 46.76 6.68
N ALA A 7 16.03 46.58 5.46
CA ALA A 7 14.82 45.84 5.14
C ALA A 7 15.22 44.58 4.36
N ALA A 8 15.76 43.58 5.06
CA ALA A 8 15.93 42.25 4.51
C ALA A 8 14.59 41.51 4.65
N LEU A 9 13.71 41.72 3.67
CA LEU A 9 12.47 40.98 3.52
C LEU A 9 12.82 39.63 2.88
N ALA A 10 13.32 38.70 3.69
CA ALA A 10 13.56 37.33 3.26
C ALA A 10 12.21 36.60 3.16
N ALA A 11 11.62 36.64 1.97
CA ALA A 11 10.51 35.77 1.60
C ALA A 11 10.99 34.31 1.68
N VAL A 12 10.60 33.62 2.76
CA VAL A 12 10.68 32.15 2.82
C VAL A 12 9.66 31.62 1.82
N VAL A 13 10.15 31.28 0.62
CA VAL A 13 9.41 30.43 -0.31
C VAL A 13 9.37 29.04 0.33
N THR A 14 8.32 28.77 1.09
CA THR A 14 7.94 27.41 1.45
C THR A 14 7.55 26.70 0.16
N VAL A 15 8.54 26.09 -0.50
CA VAL A 15 8.29 25.12 -1.56
C VAL A 15 7.49 23.99 -0.92
N CYS A 16 6.20 23.93 -1.23
CA CYS A 16 5.33 22.84 -0.86
C CYS A 16 5.77 21.63 -1.69
N LEU A 17 6.82 20.94 -1.25
CA LEU A 17 7.13 19.61 -1.74
C LEU A 17 5.93 18.72 -1.38
N PRO A 18 5.35 17.98 -2.33
CA PRO A 18 4.35 16.98 -1.98
C PRO A 18 4.97 16.03 -0.95
N GLY A 19 4.45 16.08 0.27
CA GLY A 19 4.96 15.26 1.36
C GLY A 19 4.80 13.77 1.02
N PRO A 20 5.65 12.89 1.58
CA PRO A 20 5.63 11.44 1.31
C PRO A 20 4.26 10.79 1.57
N ALA A 21 3.40 11.42 2.39
CA ALA A 21 2.03 11.00 2.63
C ALA A 21 1.12 11.08 1.38
N ALA A 22 1.32 12.06 0.50
CA ALA A 22 0.50 12.21 -0.72
C ALA A 22 0.85 11.13 -1.76
N ALA A 23 2.13 10.74 -1.85
CA ALA A 23 2.56 9.64 -2.70
C ALA A 23 2.00 8.29 -2.21
N GLN A 24 2.02 8.05 -0.89
CA GLN A 24 1.47 6.82 -0.30
C GLN A 24 -0.04 6.65 -0.52
N GLU A 25 -0.81 7.74 -0.42
CA GLU A 25 -2.26 7.68 -0.67
C GLU A 25 -2.55 7.38 -2.14
N ALA A 26 -1.79 7.98 -3.07
CA ALA A 26 -1.90 7.68 -4.50
C ALA A 26 -1.56 6.22 -4.81
N GLU A 27 -0.47 5.69 -4.25
CA GLU A 27 -0.07 4.28 -4.37
C GLU A 27 -1.18 3.35 -3.87
N ARG A 28 -1.77 3.66 -2.71
CA ARG A 28 -2.86 2.87 -2.11
C ARG A 28 -4.13 2.93 -2.93
N ALA A 29 -4.51 4.10 -3.43
CA ALA A 29 -5.68 4.27 -4.27
C ALA A 29 -5.56 3.47 -5.58
N VAL A 30 -4.40 3.56 -6.22
CA VAL A 30 -4.09 2.80 -7.45
C VAL A 30 -4.13 1.29 -7.18
N LEU A 31 -3.52 0.84 -6.08
CA LEU A 31 -3.50 -0.58 -5.73
C LEU A 31 -4.92 -1.10 -5.44
N LYS A 32 -5.72 -0.31 -4.73
CA LYS A 32 -7.12 -0.64 -4.45
C LYS A 32 -7.93 -0.74 -5.73
N ALA A 33 -7.77 0.20 -6.68
CA ALA A 33 -8.43 0.16 -7.97
C ALA A 33 -8.06 -1.10 -8.78
N LEU A 34 -6.76 -1.44 -8.83
CA LEU A 34 -6.29 -2.68 -9.47
C LEU A 34 -6.95 -3.93 -8.88
N LEU A 35 -7.02 -4.03 -7.55
CA LEU A 35 -7.55 -5.21 -6.85
C LEU A 35 -9.08 -5.31 -6.88
N SER A 36 -9.78 -4.18 -6.97
CA SER A 36 -11.23 -4.13 -7.17
C SER A 36 -11.62 -4.57 -8.57
N GLY A 37 -10.71 -4.53 -9.54
CA GLY A 37 -10.95 -4.86 -10.95
C GLY A 37 -11.14 -3.63 -11.85
N ASP A 38 -10.88 -2.43 -11.32
CA ASP A 38 -10.84 -1.17 -12.07
C ASP A 38 -9.46 -0.94 -12.69
N THR A 39 -8.86 -1.99 -13.26
CA THR A 39 -7.54 -1.93 -13.94
C THR A 39 -7.54 -0.96 -15.12
N ARG A 40 -8.71 -0.69 -15.72
CA ARG A 40 -8.90 0.25 -16.85
C ARG A 40 -8.66 1.72 -16.52
N ASN A 41 -8.74 2.11 -15.25
CA ASN A 41 -8.49 3.49 -14.81
C ASN A 41 -7.05 3.70 -14.32
N VAL A 42 -6.19 2.69 -14.45
CA VAL A 42 -4.84 2.72 -13.93
C VAL A 42 -3.86 2.85 -15.09
N GLU A 43 -3.19 4.00 -15.17
CA GLU A 43 -2.16 4.22 -16.17
C GLU A 43 -0.86 3.52 -15.78
N VAL A 44 -0.37 2.66 -16.66
CA VAL A 44 0.94 1.99 -16.56
C VAL A 44 1.94 2.65 -17.51
N THR A 45 3.23 2.61 -17.18
CA THR A 45 4.27 3.06 -18.12
C THR A 45 4.42 2.07 -19.26
N GLU A 46 4.88 2.53 -20.43
CA GLU A 46 5.16 1.64 -21.57
C GLU A 46 6.20 0.57 -21.23
N GLU A 47 7.17 0.89 -20.37
CA GLU A 47 8.18 -0.05 -19.92
C GLU A 47 7.57 -1.18 -19.09
N PHE A 48 6.63 -0.83 -18.20
CA PHE A 48 5.88 -1.80 -17.41
C PHE A 48 4.95 -2.65 -18.28
N ALA A 49 4.20 -2.03 -19.19
CA ALA A 49 3.30 -2.74 -20.12
C ALA A 49 4.06 -3.71 -21.04
N ARG A 50 5.32 -3.41 -21.35
CA ARG A 50 6.22 -4.30 -22.11
C ARG A 50 6.72 -5.47 -21.28
N ALA A 51 6.98 -5.27 -19.99
CA ALA A 51 7.46 -6.31 -19.08
C ALA A 51 6.32 -7.24 -18.61
N VAL A 52 5.13 -6.68 -18.37
CA VAL A 52 3.93 -7.40 -17.92
C VAL A 52 2.75 -6.96 -18.80
N PRO A 53 2.38 -7.76 -19.82
CA PRO A 53 1.21 -7.49 -20.64
C PRO A 53 -0.06 -7.46 -19.79
N GLU A 54 -1.02 -6.58 -20.12
CA GLU A 54 -2.29 -6.45 -19.39
C GLU A 54 -3.01 -7.80 -19.23
N ALA A 55 -3.01 -8.63 -20.27
CA ALA A 55 -3.62 -9.96 -20.23
C ALA A 55 -2.98 -10.89 -19.17
N GLN A 56 -1.67 -10.77 -18.93
CA GLN A 56 -1.02 -11.51 -17.85
C GLN A 56 -1.33 -10.91 -16.48
N LEU A 57 -1.41 -9.59 -16.38
CA LEU A 57 -1.76 -8.91 -15.14
C LEU A 57 -3.18 -9.29 -14.69
N ASP A 58 -4.16 -9.25 -15.61
CA ASP A 58 -5.54 -9.63 -15.33
C ASP A 58 -5.64 -11.09 -14.88
N GLY A 59 -4.96 -12.02 -15.58
CA GLY A 59 -4.93 -13.43 -15.21
C GLY A 59 -4.26 -13.70 -13.85
N LEU A 60 -3.20 -12.95 -13.52
CA LEU A 60 -2.55 -13.03 -12.21
C LEU A 60 -3.47 -12.49 -11.11
N LEU A 61 -4.14 -11.36 -11.34
CA LEU A 61 -5.07 -10.76 -10.39
C LEU A 61 -6.29 -11.65 -10.17
N GLU A 62 -6.85 -12.24 -11.22
CA GLU A 62 -7.96 -13.18 -11.13
C GLU A 62 -7.56 -14.42 -10.31
N THR A 63 -6.40 -15.01 -10.63
CA THR A 63 -5.87 -16.15 -9.89
C THR A 63 -5.60 -15.79 -8.42
N LEU A 64 -5.04 -14.62 -8.16
CA LEU A 64 -4.78 -14.13 -6.80
C LEU A 64 -6.08 -13.99 -6.03
N ARG A 65 -7.10 -13.32 -6.59
CA ARG A 65 -8.43 -13.14 -5.99
C ARG A 65 -9.11 -14.49 -5.74
N ALA A 66 -8.96 -15.46 -6.64
CA ALA A 66 -9.49 -16.80 -6.46
C ALA A 66 -8.78 -17.56 -5.31
N GLN A 67 -7.49 -17.31 -5.07
CA GLN A 67 -6.72 -17.96 -4.01
C GLN A 67 -6.90 -17.32 -2.63
N ILE A 68 -6.80 -15.99 -2.54
CA ILE A 68 -6.80 -15.27 -1.26
C ILE A 68 -8.21 -14.85 -0.82
N GLY A 69 -9.15 -14.76 -1.77
CA GLY A 69 -10.49 -14.25 -1.54
C GLY A 69 -10.54 -12.72 -1.53
N PRO A 70 -11.57 -12.12 -0.90
CA PRO A 70 -11.69 -10.67 -0.80
C PRO A 70 -10.59 -10.09 0.09
N VAL A 71 -9.95 -9.01 -0.37
CA VAL A 71 -8.96 -8.27 0.40
C VAL A 71 -9.68 -7.43 1.46
N GLU A 72 -9.33 -7.62 2.72
CA GLU A 72 -9.92 -6.90 3.86
C GLU A 72 -9.10 -5.66 4.21
N GLU A 73 -7.77 -5.74 4.10
CA GLU A 73 -6.85 -4.70 4.54
C GLU A 73 -5.69 -4.52 3.56
N ILE A 74 -5.29 -3.27 3.33
CA ILE A 74 -4.17 -2.89 2.47
C ILE A 74 -3.25 -1.99 3.28
N GLU A 75 -2.14 -2.55 3.76
CA GLU A 75 -1.08 -1.76 4.38
C GLU A 75 -0.02 -1.43 3.33
N LEU A 76 0.28 -0.15 3.15
CA LEU A 76 1.31 0.34 2.24
C LEU A 76 2.13 1.40 2.97
N GLU A 77 3.45 1.24 2.94
CA GLU A 77 4.45 2.20 3.40
C GLU A 77 5.56 2.34 2.36
N GLY A 78 5.64 3.52 1.74
CA GLY A 78 6.70 3.91 0.82
C GLY A 78 6.84 2.99 -0.40
N GLY A 79 5.75 2.72 -1.12
CA GLY A 79 5.75 1.85 -2.29
C GLY A 79 5.87 0.35 -2.00
N SER A 80 5.94 -0.07 -0.74
CA SER A 80 5.92 -1.49 -0.36
C SER A 80 4.88 -1.74 0.72
N GLY A 81 4.24 -2.90 0.68
CA GLY A 81 3.09 -3.16 1.51
C GLY A 81 2.72 -4.61 1.62
N ILE A 82 1.65 -4.85 2.37
CA ILE A 82 1.07 -6.17 2.56
C ILE A 82 -0.43 -6.06 2.34
N LEU A 83 -0.92 -6.88 1.41
CA LEU A 83 -2.33 -7.12 1.19
C LEU A 83 -2.76 -8.22 2.13
N ARG A 84 -3.86 -7.98 2.83
CA ARG A 84 -4.33 -8.84 3.92
C ARG A 84 -5.77 -9.24 3.63
N SER A 85 -5.97 -10.55 3.54
CA SER A 85 -7.27 -11.20 3.37
C SER A 85 -7.56 -12.10 4.57
N ALA A 86 -8.77 -12.63 4.67
CA ALA A 86 -9.23 -13.43 5.82
C ALA A 86 -8.28 -14.58 6.24
N THR A 87 -7.54 -15.17 5.29
CA THR A 87 -6.64 -16.31 5.55
C THR A 87 -5.25 -16.21 4.91
N TYR A 88 -4.97 -15.10 4.22
CA TYR A 88 -3.76 -14.96 3.41
C TYR A 88 -3.23 -13.54 3.49
N GLN A 89 -1.91 -13.42 3.46
CA GLN A 89 -1.23 -12.15 3.26
C GLN A 89 -0.38 -12.23 1.99
N VAL A 90 -0.33 -11.15 1.23
CA VAL A 90 0.44 -11.06 -0.02
C VAL A 90 1.30 -9.81 0.05
N PRO A 91 2.63 -9.94 0.11
CA PRO A 91 3.50 -8.78 0.05
C PRO A 91 3.43 -8.19 -1.36
N VAL A 92 3.24 -6.87 -1.42
CA VAL A 92 3.10 -6.13 -2.67
C VAL A 92 4.10 -4.99 -2.68
N LYS A 93 4.67 -4.71 -3.85
CA LYS A 93 5.51 -3.54 -4.07
C LYS A 93 5.02 -2.84 -5.32
N ILE A 94 4.73 -1.55 -5.19
CA ILE A 94 4.33 -0.66 -6.27
C ILE A 94 5.34 0.49 -6.36
N THR A 95 5.62 0.93 -7.57
CA THR A 95 6.48 2.07 -7.83
C THR A 95 5.80 2.93 -8.85
N LEU A 96 5.55 4.19 -8.47
CA LEU A 96 4.96 5.18 -9.36
C LEU A 96 6.06 6.07 -9.96
N ASP A 97 5.89 6.42 -11.22
CA ASP A 97 6.67 7.46 -11.91
C ASP A 97 6.26 8.85 -11.38
N PRO A 98 7.07 9.92 -11.55
CA PRO A 98 6.68 11.31 -11.27
C PRO A 98 5.34 11.75 -11.89
N ALA A 99 4.88 11.11 -12.96
CA ALA A 99 3.56 11.34 -13.55
C ALA A 99 2.40 10.63 -12.82
N GLY A 100 2.66 9.85 -11.76
CA GLY A 100 1.65 9.06 -11.05
C GLY A 100 1.28 7.74 -11.72
N ARG A 101 2.02 7.33 -12.76
CA ARG A 101 1.80 6.09 -13.51
C ARG A 101 2.56 4.93 -12.88
N ILE A 102 2.06 3.70 -12.98
CA ILE A 102 2.77 2.52 -12.48
C ILE A 102 4.01 2.26 -13.33
N ALA A 103 5.18 2.52 -12.76
CA ALA A 103 6.47 2.15 -13.33
C ALA A 103 6.87 0.71 -12.95
N GLY A 104 6.36 0.21 -11.82
CA GLY A 104 6.63 -1.15 -11.36
C GLY A 104 5.56 -1.67 -10.42
N LEU A 105 5.20 -2.94 -10.61
CA LEU A 105 4.34 -3.69 -9.71
C LEU A 105 4.95 -5.08 -9.51
N ARG A 106 5.09 -5.49 -8.26
CA ARG A 106 5.57 -6.81 -7.88
C ARG A 106 4.66 -7.38 -6.81
N LEU A 107 4.03 -8.50 -7.14
CA LEU A 107 3.29 -9.32 -6.21
C LEU A 107 4.22 -10.45 -5.73
N GLY A 108 4.38 -10.59 -4.42
CA GLY A 108 5.08 -11.72 -3.85
C GLY A 108 4.16 -12.94 -3.70
N ALA A 109 4.75 -14.05 -3.26
CA ALA A 109 3.99 -15.27 -3.03
C ALA A 109 2.98 -15.08 -1.89
N PRO A 110 1.71 -15.53 -2.06
CA PRO A 110 0.74 -15.51 -0.98
C PRO A 110 1.22 -16.44 0.13
N SER A 111 1.38 -15.92 1.34
CA SER A 111 1.61 -16.73 2.52
C SER A 111 0.32 -16.87 3.32
N ARG A 112 0.08 -18.07 3.85
CA ARG A 112 -1.10 -18.32 4.70
C ARG A 112 -0.96 -17.48 5.96
N TRP A 113 -1.86 -16.52 6.13
CA TRP A 113 -1.97 -15.71 7.33
C TRP A 113 -3.13 -16.24 8.15
N SER A 114 -2.84 -16.85 9.30
CA SER A 114 -3.90 -17.29 10.20
C SER A 114 -4.15 -16.22 11.25
N PRO A 115 -5.28 -15.50 11.23
CA PRO A 115 -5.67 -14.69 12.37
C PRO A 115 -5.97 -15.58 13.59
N THR A 116 -6.21 -16.88 13.39
CA THR A 116 -6.53 -17.85 14.45
C THR A 116 -5.42 -18.06 15.48
N CYS A 117 -4.13 -17.94 15.16
CA CYS A 117 -3.10 -17.98 16.23
C CYS A 117 -3.22 -16.79 17.19
N ALA A 118 -3.55 -15.59 16.69
CA ALA A 118 -3.75 -14.41 17.54
C ALA A 118 -5.13 -14.38 18.17
N ARG A 119 -6.19 -14.69 17.41
CA ARG A 119 -7.58 -14.63 17.86
C ARG A 119 -7.96 -15.79 18.77
N ARG A 120 -7.52 -17.02 18.53
CA ARG A 120 -7.77 -18.16 19.45
C ARG A 120 -6.95 -18.03 20.74
N LEU A 121 -5.75 -17.44 20.69
CA LEU A 121 -4.99 -17.11 21.89
C LEU A 121 -5.68 -15.99 22.68
N GLN A 122 -6.19 -14.96 22.00
CA GLN A 122 -6.92 -13.87 22.65
C GLN A 122 -8.27 -14.35 23.22
N ASP A 123 -9.04 -15.16 22.49
CA ASP A 123 -10.25 -15.83 22.98
C ASP A 123 -9.94 -16.72 24.19
N TRP A 124 -8.84 -17.48 24.14
CA TRP A 124 -8.40 -18.31 25.25
C TRP A 124 -7.95 -17.49 26.46
N LEU A 125 -7.25 -16.36 26.26
CA LEU A 125 -6.85 -15.42 27.32
C LEU A 125 -8.05 -14.70 27.95
N ASP A 126 -9.08 -14.40 27.16
CA ASP A 126 -10.32 -13.76 27.61
C ASP A 126 -11.24 -14.73 28.37
N TRP A 127 -11.33 -15.98 27.88
CA TRP A 127 -12.04 -17.09 28.54
C TRP A 127 -11.30 -17.66 29.76
N ALA A 128 -9.98 -17.51 29.85
CA ALA A 128 -9.20 -18.09 30.95
C ALA A 128 -9.75 -17.56 32.29
N PRO A 129 -10.27 -18.44 33.17
CA PRO A 129 -10.75 -18.00 34.47
C PRO A 129 -9.58 -17.31 35.18
N ARG A 130 -9.75 -16.05 35.58
CA ARG A 130 -8.79 -15.34 36.42
C ARG A 130 -8.62 -16.19 37.67
N SER A 131 -7.53 -16.95 37.74
CA SER A 131 -7.25 -17.79 38.89
C SER A 131 -7.34 -16.92 40.15
N PRO A 132 -8.23 -17.22 41.11
CA PRO A 132 -8.16 -16.56 42.39
C PRO A 132 -6.80 -16.92 43.00
N GLY A 133 -6.04 -15.89 43.34
CA GLY A 133 -4.73 -16.02 43.95
C GLY A 133 -4.80 -16.89 45.20
N TRP A 134 -3.85 -17.81 45.29
CA TRP A 134 -3.42 -18.43 46.52
C TRP A 134 -1.99 -17.95 46.80
#